data_AF-A0A838R7Q8-F1
#
_entry.id   AF-A0A838R7Q8-F1
#
_cell.length_a   1.000
_cell.length_b   1.000
_cell.length_c   1.000
_cell.angle_alpha   90.00
_cell.angle_beta   90.00
_cell.angle_gamma   90.00
#
_symmetry.space_group_name_H-M   'P 1'
#
loop_
_entity.id
_entity.type
_entity.pdbx_description
1 polymer ?
#
loop_
_entity_poly.entity_id
_entity_poly.type
_entity_poly.pdbx_seq_one_letter_code
_entity_poly.pdbx_strand_id
1 'polypeptide(L)'
;MNPILMAAGVVGAAFVAQAETYSISGGDSVWDTPANWVEGTVPNAVGAAAIFDSPMATRTVNLDGTDITIGSLTFNNDSTFSNTIRSNSGNGGTNTLTFDAADAGPATITSTGTGTNANTLSQRTIIFADSVVANITNVAGNAAGALSLTGNVTGPGGLTKEGLGTMTMGFIVGSNGQVKNYEGPTIVNAGRLRLSQGGAPGMTSSVTVNSGGQVLLITGVAGSNTGIYTFGASASTVVTLNGTGPTNLTTASSGPGALRLETANASPTQVTNLITLASNSSVNVNGAANVLQLNNTISGPGGLTMGTLGNAGDTGTLLLNGANSYSGGTTVNLGTLALDGLNATLGGGNVTVEGLTAGAAGLLEIRGGVADAIANAATLTLTGGAGGGKINLPDGVTNETVGGLVLGGAAQPAGVYTNATHPNFITGSGSITVAAAPIADADFDNDGDVDGADFLTWQQGLGLTGAAATNAAGNADGDMDVDGDDLAVWRTEFGPAAVAGVGAVPEPATALLFALVVSALMLSIRKS
;
A
#
# COMPACT_ATOMS: atom_id res chain seq x y z
N MET A 1 46.41 63.34 -23.51
CA MET A 1 46.54 61.95 -23.02
C MET A 1 45.53 61.09 -23.79
N ASN A 2 45.76 59.78 -23.87
CA ASN A 2 45.03 58.77 -24.65
C ASN A 2 44.95 57.49 -23.78
N PRO A 3 44.20 56.41 -24.11
CA PRO A 3 42.97 56.30 -24.92
C PRO A 3 41.71 56.55 -24.03
N ILE A 4 40.54 55.88 -23.98
CA ILE A 4 39.97 54.61 -24.48
C ILE A 4 38.46 54.79 -24.80
N LEU A 5 37.98 54.09 -25.83
CA LEU A 5 36.56 53.78 -26.07
C LEU A 5 36.28 52.36 -25.56
N MET A 6 35.32 52.18 -24.65
CA MET A 6 34.74 50.88 -24.33
C MET A 6 33.20 51.03 -24.38
N ALA A 7 32.53 50.55 -25.43
CA ALA A 7 32.38 49.17 -25.92
C ALA A 7 31.09 48.57 -25.37
N ALA A 8 30.25 48.05 -26.28
CA ALA A 8 28.90 47.60 -25.98
C ALA A 8 28.87 46.49 -24.93
N GLY A 9 27.81 46.48 -24.12
CA GLY A 9 27.50 45.32 -23.29
C GLY A 9 27.31 44.10 -24.18
N VAL A 10 28.13 43.07 -23.96
CA VAL A 10 27.85 41.74 -24.48
C VAL A 10 26.62 41.24 -23.75
N VAL A 11 25.45 41.42 -24.36
CA VAL A 11 24.30 40.56 -24.08
C VAL A 11 24.79 39.15 -24.37
N GLY A 12 24.91 38.34 -23.32
CA GLY A 12 25.38 36.96 -23.46
C GLY A 12 24.50 36.26 -24.49
N ALA A 13 25.12 35.67 -25.51
CA ALA A 13 24.38 34.87 -26.47
C ALA A 13 23.65 33.78 -25.68
N ALA A 14 22.32 33.75 -25.76
CA ALA A 14 21.56 32.63 -25.25
C ALA A 14 22.08 31.39 -25.98
N PHE A 15 22.69 30.46 -25.23
CA PHE A 15 23.13 29.20 -25.79
C PHE A 15 21.89 28.48 -26.30
N VAL A 16 21.74 28.44 -27.63
CA VAL A 16 20.66 27.67 -28.26
C VAL A 16 20.90 26.23 -27.88
N ALA A 17 19.88 25.59 -27.29
CA ALA A 17 19.92 24.16 -26.99
C ALA A 17 20.21 23.39 -28.28
N GLN A 18 21.42 22.85 -28.40
CA GLN A 18 21.82 22.02 -29.52
C GLN A 18 21.19 20.63 -29.36
N ALA A 19 20.94 19.95 -30.48
CA ALA A 19 20.46 18.59 -30.50
C ALA A 19 21.37 17.80 -31.46
N GLU A 20 21.97 16.74 -30.93
CA GLU A 20 23.01 15.98 -31.60
C GLU A 20 22.70 14.47 -31.62
N THR A 21 22.91 13.86 -32.79
CA THR A 21 22.56 12.47 -33.11
C THR A 21 23.82 11.61 -33.18
N TYR A 22 23.91 10.54 -32.38
CA TYR A 22 25.13 9.74 -32.28
C TYR A 22 25.31 8.80 -33.48
N SER A 23 26.34 9.05 -34.29
CA SER A 23 26.56 8.42 -35.61
C SER A 23 27.17 7.01 -35.55
N ILE A 24 27.85 6.67 -34.46
CA ILE A 24 28.56 5.39 -34.33
C ILE A 24 27.55 4.25 -34.08
N SER A 25 27.56 3.22 -34.92
CA SER A 25 26.53 2.16 -34.94
C SER A 25 26.77 0.98 -34.00
N GLY A 26 27.96 0.90 -33.36
CA GLY A 26 28.34 -0.13 -32.40
C GLY A 26 29.82 -0.08 -32.03
N GLY A 27 30.24 -0.88 -31.04
CA GLY A 27 31.60 -0.89 -30.49
C GLY A 27 31.84 0.18 -29.41
N ASP A 28 33.09 0.29 -28.97
CA ASP A 28 33.51 1.27 -27.96
C ASP A 28 33.93 2.60 -28.63
N SER A 29 33.43 3.71 -28.07
CA SER A 29 33.55 5.07 -28.61
C SER A 29 33.52 6.12 -27.50
N VAL A 30 33.75 7.40 -27.82
CA VAL A 30 33.88 8.50 -26.84
C VAL A 30 32.89 9.62 -27.15
N TRP A 31 32.25 10.20 -26.13
CA TRP A 31 31.27 11.28 -26.26
C TRP A 31 31.91 12.60 -26.74
N ASP A 32 33.06 12.96 -26.15
CA ASP A 32 33.82 14.20 -26.41
C ASP A 32 34.42 14.32 -27.84
N THR A 33 34.07 13.40 -28.75
CA THR A 33 34.59 13.37 -30.13
C THR A 33 33.52 13.88 -31.10
N PRO A 34 33.66 15.09 -31.70
CA PRO A 34 32.61 15.67 -32.55
C PRO A 34 32.27 14.85 -33.79
N ALA A 35 33.22 14.05 -34.31
CA ALA A 35 33.00 13.15 -35.44
C ALA A 35 32.11 11.94 -35.12
N ASN A 36 31.81 11.68 -33.84
CA ASN A 36 30.87 10.64 -33.40
C ASN A 36 29.41 11.13 -33.37
N TRP A 37 29.16 12.38 -33.77
CA TRP A 37 27.84 13.00 -33.89
C TRP A 37 27.59 13.42 -35.35
N VAL A 38 26.35 13.33 -35.82
CA VAL A 38 25.97 13.62 -37.22
C VAL A 38 26.17 15.10 -37.59
N GLU A 39 25.98 15.97 -36.61
CA GLU A 39 25.99 17.43 -36.73
C GLU A 39 27.41 18.01 -36.64
N GLY A 40 28.39 17.22 -36.22
CA GLY A 40 29.79 17.65 -36.05
C GLY A 40 30.07 18.50 -34.81
N THR A 41 29.11 18.61 -33.90
CA THR A 41 29.24 19.22 -32.56
C THR A 41 29.21 18.13 -31.48
N VAL A 42 29.19 18.51 -30.19
CA VAL A 42 29.04 17.58 -29.06
C VAL A 42 28.00 18.18 -28.11
N PRO A 43 26.97 17.42 -27.70
CA PRO A 43 26.00 17.88 -26.72
C PRO A 43 26.68 17.97 -25.35
N ASN A 44 27.04 19.20 -24.96
CA ASN A 44 27.56 19.56 -23.65
C ASN A 44 27.20 21.01 -23.30
N ALA A 45 25.93 21.23 -22.96
CA ALA A 45 25.39 22.51 -22.48
C ALA A 45 24.06 22.29 -21.75
N VAL A 46 23.69 23.23 -20.88
CA VAL A 46 22.34 23.33 -20.29
C VAL A 46 21.29 23.28 -21.39
N GLY A 47 20.29 22.41 -21.26
CA GLY A 47 19.25 22.22 -22.27
C GLY A 47 19.63 21.38 -23.50
N ALA A 48 20.90 21.03 -23.72
CA ALA A 48 21.33 20.28 -24.91
C ALA A 48 20.72 18.85 -24.97
N ALA A 49 20.60 18.29 -26.17
CA ALA A 49 19.91 17.02 -26.41
C ALA A 49 20.83 15.99 -27.10
N ALA A 50 21.01 14.83 -26.45
CA ALA A 50 21.76 13.71 -27.01
C ALA A 50 20.81 12.60 -27.50
N ILE A 51 20.86 12.27 -28.79
CA ILE A 51 19.96 11.32 -29.44
C ILE A 51 20.73 10.08 -29.90
N PHE A 52 20.27 8.90 -29.48
CA PHE A 52 20.85 7.60 -29.80
C PHE A 52 19.85 6.76 -30.59
N ASP A 53 19.94 6.83 -31.92
CA ASP A 53 19.15 6.00 -32.83
C ASP A 53 19.56 4.52 -32.79
N SER A 54 18.70 3.64 -33.31
CA SER A 54 18.75 2.20 -33.05
C SER A 54 20.11 1.58 -33.42
N PRO A 55 20.86 1.03 -32.44
CA PRO A 55 22.20 0.48 -32.69
C PRO A 55 22.18 -0.76 -33.60
N MET A 56 23.22 -0.92 -34.42
CA MET A 56 23.41 -2.08 -35.32
C MET A 56 24.31 -3.15 -34.70
N ALA A 57 25.05 -2.81 -33.65
CA ALA A 57 25.72 -3.72 -32.72
C ALA A 57 25.80 -3.04 -31.35
N THR A 58 26.08 -3.79 -30.27
CA THR A 58 26.20 -3.22 -28.91
C THR A 58 27.18 -2.04 -28.90
N ARG A 59 26.72 -0.92 -28.35
CA ARG A 59 27.42 0.38 -28.38
C ARG A 59 27.83 0.79 -26.97
N THR A 60 29.09 1.11 -26.80
CA THR A 60 29.65 1.71 -25.59
C THR A 60 30.10 3.14 -25.88
N VAL A 61 29.69 4.08 -25.05
CA VAL A 61 30.09 5.49 -25.15
C VAL A 61 30.70 5.91 -23.83
N ASN A 62 31.97 6.32 -23.89
CA ASN A 62 32.72 6.71 -22.73
C ASN A 62 32.65 8.22 -22.50
N LEU A 63 32.56 8.64 -21.24
CA LEU A 63 32.92 9.98 -20.78
C LEU A 63 34.37 9.91 -20.27
N ASP A 64 35.31 10.21 -21.17
CA ASP A 64 36.76 10.09 -20.96
C ASP A 64 37.48 11.45 -21.03
N GLY A 65 36.85 12.52 -21.55
CA GLY A 65 37.44 13.84 -21.73
C GLY A 65 36.92 14.89 -20.73
N THR A 66 35.62 15.21 -20.79
CA THR A 66 35.02 16.33 -20.03
C THR A 66 33.80 15.91 -19.19
N ASP A 67 33.44 16.75 -18.21
CA ASP A 67 32.12 16.69 -17.58
C ASP A 67 31.05 17.09 -18.62
N ILE A 68 29.98 16.31 -18.71
CA ILE A 68 28.90 16.53 -19.68
C ILE A 68 27.65 17.06 -18.99
N THR A 69 27.10 18.17 -19.49
CA THR A 69 25.79 18.69 -19.12
C THR A 69 24.82 18.59 -20.32
N ILE A 70 23.62 18.06 -20.09
CA ILE A 70 22.54 17.95 -21.09
C ILE A 70 21.16 18.15 -20.46
N GLY A 71 20.22 18.73 -21.21
CA GLY A 71 18.81 18.79 -20.82
C GLY A 71 18.02 17.55 -21.21
N SER A 72 18.47 16.79 -22.21
CA SER A 72 17.78 15.55 -22.61
C SER A 72 18.70 14.46 -23.17
N LEU A 73 18.34 13.20 -22.90
CA LEU A 73 18.97 12.01 -23.44
C LEU A 73 17.89 11.07 -24.00
N THR A 74 17.97 10.68 -25.27
CA THR A 74 16.98 9.83 -25.93
C THR A 74 17.60 8.59 -26.54
N PHE A 75 17.03 7.42 -26.26
CA PHE A 75 17.34 6.16 -26.94
C PHE A 75 16.15 5.70 -27.79
N ASN A 76 16.29 5.73 -29.11
CA ASN A 76 15.33 5.19 -30.07
C ASN A 76 15.77 3.76 -30.44
N ASN A 77 15.55 2.77 -29.56
CA ASN A 77 16.13 1.44 -29.71
C ASN A 77 15.07 0.39 -30.12
N ASP A 78 15.11 -0.04 -31.38
CA ASP A 78 14.30 -1.12 -31.95
C ASP A 78 15.08 -2.44 -32.13
N SER A 79 16.33 -2.49 -31.66
CA SER A 79 17.25 -3.60 -31.86
C SER A 79 17.36 -4.53 -30.66
N THR A 80 18.02 -5.68 -30.85
CA THR A 80 18.44 -6.57 -29.76
C THR A 80 19.72 -6.11 -29.06
N PHE A 81 20.33 -4.99 -29.48
CA PHE A 81 21.58 -4.47 -28.93
C PHE A 81 21.33 -3.39 -27.86
N SER A 82 22.30 -3.20 -26.96
CA SER A 82 22.24 -2.17 -25.92
C SER A 82 23.12 -0.96 -26.22
N ASN A 83 22.70 0.19 -25.70
CA ASN A 83 23.53 1.38 -25.56
C ASN A 83 24.04 1.47 -24.12
N THR A 84 25.35 1.61 -23.92
CA THR A 84 25.97 1.75 -22.58
C THR A 84 26.77 3.04 -22.52
N ILE A 85 26.29 4.01 -21.72
CA ILE A 85 27.03 5.23 -21.40
C ILE A 85 27.74 5.00 -20.06
N ARG A 86 29.08 4.98 -20.07
CA ARG A 86 29.89 4.67 -18.87
C ARG A 86 31.11 5.58 -18.74
N SER A 87 31.72 5.60 -17.57
CA SER A 87 33.06 6.17 -17.40
C SER A 87 34.10 5.19 -18.00
N ASN A 88 35.37 5.62 -18.13
CA ASN A 88 36.49 4.84 -18.68
C ASN A 88 36.51 3.34 -18.25
N SER A 89 37.03 2.46 -19.10
CA SER A 89 36.89 0.99 -19.02
C SER A 89 37.43 0.34 -17.74
N GLY A 90 38.29 1.05 -16.99
CA GLY A 90 38.73 0.67 -15.64
C GLY A 90 37.85 1.15 -14.48
N ASN A 91 36.65 1.69 -14.73
CA ASN A 91 35.71 2.28 -13.76
C ASN A 91 36.30 3.47 -12.93
N GLY A 92 37.39 4.07 -13.42
CA GLY A 92 38.18 5.08 -12.70
C GLY A 92 37.92 6.54 -13.10
N GLY A 93 37.01 6.80 -14.05
CA GLY A 93 36.70 8.17 -14.50
C GLY A 93 36.05 9.01 -13.39
N THR A 94 36.42 10.29 -13.32
CA THR A 94 35.83 11.27 -12.40
C THR A 94 34.70 12.07 -13.02
N ASN A 95 34.61 12.08 -14.35
CA ASN A 95 33.66 12.88 -15.13
C ASN A 95 32.21 12.52 -14.82
N THR A 96 31.37 13.55 -14.87
CA THR A 96 29.96 13.52 -14.53
C THR A 96 29.07 13.54 -15.77
N LEU A 97 27.86 13.01 -15.63
CA LEU A 97 26.75 13.26 -16.55
C LEU A 97 25.66 14.03 -15.80
N THR A 98 25.53 15.30 -16.11
CA THR A 98 24.63 16.24 -15.44
C THR A 98 23.38 16.47 -16.30
N PHE A 99 22.22 16.26 -15.68
CA PHE A 99 20.90 16.54 -16.23
C PHE A 99 20.42 17.91 -15.74
N ASP A 100 20.38 18.87 -16.67
CA ASP A 100 20.21 20.30 -16.46
C ASP A 100 19.57 20.88 -17.72
N ALA A 101 18.28 21.24 -17.67
CA ALA A 101 17.52 21.68 -18.82
C ALA A 101 17.45 23.20 -18.91
N ALA A 102 16.82 23.72 -19.96
CA ALA A 102 16.61 25.15 -20.06
C ALA A 102 15.71 25.65 -18.91
N ASP A 103 16.06 26.82 -18.38
CA ASP A 103 15.37 27.56 -17.31
C ASP A 103 15.29 26.84 -15.95
N ALA A 104 14.21 26.08 -15.69
CA ALA A 104 13.92 25.48 -14.38
C ALA A 104 13.41 24.03 -14.50
N GLY A 105 13.79 23.35 -15.58
CA GLY A 105 13.46 21.96 -15.81
C GLY A 105 12.03 21.66 -16.29
N PRO A 106 11.68 20.36 -16.38
CA PRO A 106 12.51 19.22 -16.05
C PRO A 106 13.48 18.80 -17.18
N ALA A 107 14.62 18.23 -16.80
CA ALA A 107 15.47 17.47 -17.72
C ALA A 107 14.85 16.09 -18.02
N THR A 108 15.29 15.41 -19.09
CA THR A 108 14.61 14.18 -19.55
C THR A 108 15.56 13.03 -19.93
N ILE A 109 15.10 11.79 -19.66
CA ILE A 109 15.71 10.57 -20.18
C ILE A 109 14.62 9.74 -20.86
N THR A 110 14.70 9.54 -22.17
CA THR A 110 13.69 8.81 -22.96
C THR A 110 14.26 7.47 -23.43
N SER A 111 13.49 6.39 -23.28
CA SER A 111 13.84 5.07 -23.84
C SER A 111 12.61 4.47 -24.54
N THR A 112 12.63 4.55 -25.86
CA THR A 112 11.54 4.16 -26.77
C THR A 112 11.98 3.05 -27.74
N GLY A 113 11.07 2.65 -28.63
CA GLY A 113 11.24 1.54 -29.56
C GLY A 113 10.86 0.18 -28.98
N THR A 114 11.16 -0.87 -29.74
CA THR A 114 10.79 -2.28 -29.50
C THR A 114 11.94 -3.15 -29.02
N GLY A 115 13.13 -2.56 -28.79
CA GLY A 115 14.37 -3.28 -28.51
C GLY A 115 14.36 -4.08 -27.22
N THR A 116 14.95 -5.27 -27.27
CA THR A 116 14.85 -6.31 -26.21
C THR A 116 16.06 -6.33 -25.25
N ASN A 117 16.74 -5.21 -25.08
CA ASN A 117 17.88 -5.09 -24.16
C ASN A 117 17.95 -3.69 -23.54
N ALA A 118 18.34 -3.64 -22.26
CA ALA A 118 18.37 -2.39 -21.51
C ALA A 118 19.47 -1.43 -22.00
N ASN A 119 19.08 -0.20 -22.32
CA ASN A 119 20.00 0.93 -22.38
C ASN A 119 20.51 1.21 -20.95
N THR A 120 21.80 1.49 -20.78
CA THR A 120 22.44 1.50 -19.45
C THR A 120 23.27 2.76 -19.23
N LEU A 121 22.98 3.49 -18.15
CA LEU A 121 23.84 4.56 -17.63
C LEU A 121 24.65 4.01 -16.45
N SER A 122 25.90 3.66 -16.74
CA SER A 122 26.87 3.12 -15.79
C SER A 122 27.99 4.14 -15.50
N GLN A 123 27.65 5.43 -15.52
CA GLN A 123 28.56 6.50 -15.11
C GLN A 123 28.87 6.43 -13.61
N ARG A 124 30.11 6.75 -13.21
CA ARG A 124 30.46 6.77 -11.79
C ARG A 124 29.66 7.81 -11.01
N THR A 125 29.32 8.94 -11.64
CA THR A 125 28.45 9.98 -11.08
C THR A 125 27.50 10.54 -12.14
N ILE A 126 26.19 10.44 -11.89
CA ILE A 126 25.12 11.15 -12.58
C ILE A 126 24.61 12.25 -11.65
N ILE A 127 24.40 13.46 -12.16
CA ILE A 127 23.88 14.59 -11.38
C ILE A 127 22.50 14.96 -11.92
N PHE A 128 21.51 15.05 -11.04
CA PHE A 128 20.21 15.65 -11.30
C PHE A 128 20.27 17.09 -10.77
N ALA A 129 20.70 18.02 -11.61
CA ALA A 129 20.68 19.45 -11.28
C ALA A 129 19.23 19.95 -11.33
N ASP A 130 18.54 19.61 -12.42
CA ASP A 130 17.08 19.64 -12.52
C ASP A 130 16.45 18.31 -12.07
N SER A 131 15.16 18.36 -11.78
CA SER A 131 14.35 17.13 -11.69
C SER A 131 14.24 16.44 -13.06
N VAL A 132 14.41 15.12 -13.09
CA VAL A 132 14.46 14.33 -14.31
C VAL A 132 13.16 13.56 -14.56
N VAL A 133 12.58 13.68 -15.76
CA VAL A 133 11.50 12.81 -16.22
C VAL A 133 12.08 11.65 -17.06
N ALA A 134 11.93 10.43 -16.56
CA ALA A 134 12.32 9.19 -17.23
C ALA A 134 11.15 8.60 -18.03
N ASN A 135 11.06 8.97 -19.31
CA ASN A 135 10.02 8.56 -20.25
C ASN A 135 10.33 7.18 -20.88
N ILE A 136 9.84 6.11 -20.26
CA ILE A 136 10.14 4.73 -20.69
C ILE A 136 8.92 4.13 -21.38
N THR A 137 8.84 4.31 -22.69
CA THR A 137 7.75 3.78 -23.55
C THR A 137 8.05 2.37 -24.07
N ASN A 138 9.32 1.97 -24.16
CA ASN A 138 9.71 0.61 -24.55
C ASN A 138 9.28 -0.40 -23.46
N VAL A 139 8.31 -1.25 -23.82
CA VAL A 139 7.74 -2.32 -22.97
C VAL A 139 8.33 -3.71 -23.26
N ALA A 140 9.30 -3.82 -24.18
CA ALA A 140 10.03 -5.06 -24.42
C ALA A 140 11.19 -5.18 -23.42
N GLY A 141 12.33 -4.53 -23.71
CA GLY A 141 13.52 -4.56 -22.85
C GLY A 141 14.02 -5.97 -22.55
N ASN A 142 14.76 -6.11 -21.45
CA ASN A 142 15.13 -7.41 -20.87
C ASN A 142 14.64 -7.50 -19.41
N ALA A 143 15.16 -8.44 -18.60
CA ALA A 143 14.78 -8.57 -17.19
C ALA A 143 15.10 -7.32 -16.32
N ALA A 144 15.97 -6.42 -16.78
CA ALA A 144 16.22 -5.10 -16.18
C ALA A 144 15.35 -3.97 -16.79
N GLY A 145 14.47 -4.28 -17.73
CA GLY A 145 13.66 -3.33 -18.48
C GLY A 145 14.36 -2.75 -19.71
N ALA A 146 13.98 -1.54 -20.09
CA ALA A 146 14.53 -0.83 -21.25
C ALA A 146 15.58 0.24 -20.87
N LEU A 147 15.60 0.69 -19.60
CA LEU A 147 16.61 1.59 -19.06
C LEU A 147 17.14 1.09 -17.71
N SER A 148 18.46 1.15 -17.51
CA SER A 148 19.13 0.80 -16.25
C SER A 148 20.07 1.91 -15.79
N LEU A 149 19.87 2.42 -14.57
CA LEU A 149 20.78 3.33 -13.87
C LEU A 149 21.63 2.52 -12.87
N THR A 150 22.79 2.03 -13.31
CA THR A 150 23.76 1.32 -12.45
C THR A 150 24.75 2.27 -11.78
N GLY A 151 24.92 3.48 -12.31
CA GLY A 151 25.79 4.54 -11.78
C GLY A 151 25.35 5.12 -10.43
N ASN A 152 26.17 6.01 -9.84
CA ASN A 152 25.68 6.85 -8.74
C ASN A 152 24.73 7.92 -9.28
N VAL A 153 23.75 8.34 -8.49
CA VAL A 153 22.91 9.51 -8.79
C VAL A 153 22.93 10.46 -7.59
N THR A 154 23.09 11.76 -7.83
CA THR A 154 23.17 12.81 -6.79
C THR A 154 22.55 14.13 -7.27
N GLY A 155 22.27 15.09 -6.40
CA GLY A 155 21.87 16.46 -6.76
C GLY A 155 20.48 16.85 -6.26
N PRO A 156 20.10 18.15 -6.37
CA PRO A 156 18.85 18.65 -5.80
C PRO A 156 17.58 18.18 -6.54
N GLY A 157 17.71 17.73 -7.80
CA GLY A 157 16.58 17.27 -8.61
C GLY A 157 15.88 16.01 -8.09
N GLY A 158 14.62 15.81 -8.48
CA GLY A 158 13.87 14.58 -8.29
C GLY A 158 13.92 13.63 -9.49
N LEU A 159 13.15 12.54 -9.41
CA LEU A 159 12.94 11.58 -10.50
C LEU A 159 11.46 11.32 -10.70
N THR A 160 10.93 11.57 -11.90
CA THR A 160 9.56 11.17 -12.29
C THR A 160 9.62 10.06 -13.35
N LYS A 161 9.11 8.87 -13.03
CA LYS A 161 9.08 7.70 -13.93
C LYS A 161 7.75 7.65 -14.69
N GLU A 162 7.87 7.76 -16.02
CA GLU A 162 6.77 7.80 -16.98
C GLU A 162 6.80 6.64 -17.99
N GLY A 163 5.68 6.43 -18.68
CA GLY A 163 5.49 5.36 -19.68
C GLY A 163 5.36 3.95 -19.07
N LEU A 164 4.71 3.02 -19.80
CA LEU A 164 4.43 1.66 -19.31
C LEU A 164 5.69 0.77 -19.16
N GLY A 165 6.81 1.17 -19.76
CA GLY A 165 8.06 0.41 -19.75
C GLY A 165 8.71 0.33 -18.36
N THR A 166 9.65 -0.62 -18.25
CA THR A 166 10.40 -0.88 -17.02
C THR A 166 11.72 -0.12 -17.01
N MET A 167 11.98 0.57 -15.89
CA MET A 167 13.27 1.15 -15.53
C MET A 167 13.87 0.36 -14.36
N THR A 168 15.19 0.17 -14.31
CA THR A 168 15.89 -0.31 -13.12
C THR A 168 16.82 0.75 -12.56
N MET A 169 16.78 0.98 -11.25
CA MET A 169 17.89 1.57 -10.50
C MET A 169 18.59 0.44 -9.75
N GLY A 170 19.85 0.21 -10.10
CA GLY A 170 20.68 -0.86 -9.53
C GLY A 170 22.06 -0.34 -9.14
N PHE A 171 22.90 -1.24 -8.65
CA PHE A 171 24.35 -1.03 -8.52
C PHE A 171 25.08 -2.02 -9.42
N ILE A 172 26.32 -1.69 -9.75
CA ILE A 172 27.27 -2.60 -10.39
C ILE A 172 27.63 -3.69 -9.37
N VAL A 173 27.51 -4.96 -9.76
CA VAL A 173 27.79 -6.11 -8.87
C VAL A 173 29.20 -6.02 -8.30
N GLY A 174 29.33 -6.12 -6.97
CA GLY A 174 30.61 -5.97 -6.25
C GLY A 174 30.99 -4.53 -5.87
N SER A 175 30.17 -3.52 -6.19
CA SER A 175 30.43 -2.12 -5.82
C SER A 175 29.74 -1.71 -4.53
N ASN A 176 30.51 -1.60 -3.43
CA ASN A 176 29.98 -1.37 -2.08
C ASN A 176 29.85 0.11 -1.68
N GLY A 177 30.23 1.05 -2.55
CA GLY A 177 30.27 2.50 -2.26
C GLY A 177 29.45 3.35 -3.22
N GLN A 178 28.43 2.77 -3.85
CA GLN A 178 27.53 3.50 -4.73
C GLN A 178 26.35 4.12 -3.97
N VAL A 179 25.69 5.11 -4.55
CA VAL A 179 24.58 5.86 -3.93
C VAL A 179 23.51 6.29 -4.94
N LYS A 180 22.28 6.56 -4.45
CA LYS A 180 21.18 7.16 -5.20
C LYS A 180 20.65 8.36 -4.40
N ASN A 181 21.53 9.30 -4.12
CA ASN A 181 21.35 10.39 -3.16
C ASN A 181 21.01 11.70 -3.88
N TYR A 182 19.93 11.69 -4.67
CA TYR A 182 19.26 12.91 -5.12
C TYR A 182 18.18 13.32 -4.11
N GLU A 183 17.90 14.63 -4.02
CA GLU A 183 17.15 15.22 -2.90
C GLU A 183 15.69 15.52 -3.24
N GLY A 184 15.37 15.75 -4.53
CA GLY A 184 14.00 15.95 -4.98
C GLY A 184 13.14 14.67 -4.88
N PRO A 185 11.82 14.78 -5.14
CA PRO A 185 10.88 13.68 -4.94
C PRO A 185 11.07 12.55 -5.95
N THR A 186 10.76 11.32 -5.53
CA THR A 186 10.67 10.14 -6.41
C THR A 186 9.22 9.88 -6.74
N ILE A 187 8.81 10.08 -7.99
CA ILE A 187 7.44 9.91 -8.46
C ILE A 187 7.40 8.76 -9.48
N VAL A 188 6.45 7.83 -9.35
CA VAL A 188 6.22 6.76 -10.32
C VAL A 188 4.77 6.84 -10.80
N ASN A 189 4.57 7.39 -11.99
CA ASN A 189 3.24 7.62 -12.58
C ASN A 189 2.79 6.45 -13.44
N ALA A 190 3.71 5.84 -14.20
CA ALA A 190 3.40 4.75 -15.11
C ALA A 190 4.50 3.68 -15.16
N GLY A 191 4.09 2.44 -15.42
CA GLY A 191 4.97 1.30 -15.59
C GLY A 191 5.69 0.93 -14.30
N ARG A 192 6.99 0.61 -14.40
CA ARG A 192 7.74 0.02 -13.29
C ARG A 192 9.07 0.70 -13.05
N LEU A 193 9.36 0.97 -11.78
CA LEU A 193 10.68 1.30 -11.25
C LEU A 193 11.18 0.11 -10.40
N ARG A 194 12.16 -0.64 -10.93
CA ARG A 194 12.81 -1.75 -10.21
C ARG A 194 13.96 -1.21 -9.39
N LEU A 195 13.99 -1.52 -8.10
CA LEU A 195 15.02 -1.05 -7.17
C LEU A 195 15.76 -2.23 -6.58
N SER A 196 17.08 -2.31 -6.78
CA SER A 196 17.91 -3.10 -5.87
C SER A 196 17.98 -2.42 -4.50
N GLN A 197 18.48 -3.10 -3.46
CA GLN A 197 18.63 -2.50 -2.13
C GLN A 197 19.40 -1.17 -2.18
N GLY A 198 20.52 -1.13 -2.89
CA GLY A 198 21.27 0.11 -3.15
C GLY A 198 20.65 1.03 -4.21
N GLY A 199 19.72 0.51 -5.02
CA GLY A 199 18.91 1.31 -5.93
C GLY A 199 17.90 2.23 -5.21
N ALA A 200 17.61 1.99 -3.93
CA ALA A 200 16.74 2.84 -3.11
C ALA A 200 17.27 4.30 -3.06
N PRO A 201 16.45 5.31 -3.42
CA PRO A 201 16.84 6.71 -3.32
C PRO A 201 17.11 7.15 -1.87
N GLY A 202 18.39 7.33 -1.51
CA GLY A 202 18.84 7.52 -0.12
C GLY A 202 18.74 8.95 0.42
N MET A 203 18.37 9.94 -0.41
CA MET A 203 18.16 11.33 0.01
C MET A 203 16.84 11.95 -0.46
N THR A 204 16.00 11.19 -1.19
CA THR A 204 14.75 11.72 -1.77
C THR A 204 13.82 12.29 -0.68
N SER A 205 13.24 13.45 -0.96
CA SER A 205 12.33 14.15 -0.05
C SER A 205 10.98 13.46 0.14
N SER A 206 10.54 12.63 -0.82
CA SER A 206 9.37 11.75 -0.70
C SER A 206 9.39 10.66 -1.79
N VAL A 207 8.56 9.63 -1.62
CA VAL A 207 8.22 8.70 -2.70
C VAL A 207 6.71 8.75 -2.93
N THR A 208 6.27 8.84 -4.19
CA THR A 208 4.85 8.75 -4.58
C THR A 208 4.68 7.74 -5.71
N VAL A 209 3.82 6.74 -5.51
CA VAL A 209 3.43 5.77 -6.55
C VAL A 209 1.97 5.98 -6.91
N ASN A 210 1.71 6.53 -8.09
CA ASN A 210 0.36 6.74 -8.62
C ASN A 210 -0.16 5.47 -9.33
N SER A 211 -1.46 5.43 -9.63
CA SER A 211 -2.19 4.18 -9.92
C SER A 211 -1.64 3.34 -11.09
N GLY A 212 -1.01 3.98 -12.09
CA GLY A 212 -0.36 3.27 -13.20
C GLY A 212 1.08 2.80 -12.93
N GLY A 213 1.64 3.13 -11.77
CA GLY A 213 3.04 2.94 -11.40
C GLY A 213 3.28 1.82 -10.38
N GLN A 214 4.52 1.30 -10.36
CA GLN A 214 4.97 0.29 -9.39
C GLN A 214 6.42 0.52 -8.99
N VAL A 215 6.70 0.46 -7.69
CA VAL A 215 8.02 0.21 -7.13
C VAL A 215 8.19 -1.30 -6.92
N LEU A 216 9.12 -1.90 -7.68
CA LEU A 216 9.44 -3.32 -7.59
C LEU A 216 10.77 -3.52 -6.84
N LEU A 217 10.70 -4.05 -5.62
CA LEU A 217 11.86 -4.40 -4.81
C LEU A 217 12.48 -5.70 -5.33
N ILE A 218 13.78 -5.66 -5.62
CA ILE A 218 14.57 -6.80 -6.09
C ILE A 218 15.86 -6.92 -5.27
N THR A 219 15.86 -7.77 -4.24
CA THR A 219 17.12 -8.05 -3.54
C THR A 219 18.10 -8.74 -4.52
N GLY A 220 19.36 -8.29 -4.52
CA GLY A 220 20.42 -8.92 -5.30
C GLY A 220 20.90 -10.24 -4.67
N VAL A 221 21.79 -10.94 -5.39
CA VAL A 221 22.34 -12.26 -5.05
C VAL A 221 22.62 -12.44 -3.55
N ALA A 222 22.23 -13.60 -3.01
CA ALA A 222 22.44 -13.98 -1.61
C ALA A 222 23.91 -13.81 -1.17
N GLY A 223 24.08 -13.23 0.04
CA GLY A 223 25.38 -13.07 0.69
C GLY A 223 25.89 -11.63 0.85
N SER A 224 25.34 -10.63 0.15
CA SER A 224 25.79 -9.21 0.27
C SER A 224 24.75 -8.22 0.80
N ASN A 225 23.47 -8.60 0.86
CA ASN A 225 22.35 -7.67 1.02
C ASN A 225 21.59 -7.97 2.31
N THR A 226 21.35 -6.95 3.14
CA THR A 226 20.56 -7.08 4.38
C THR A 226 19.04 -7.07 4.13
N GLY A 227 18.60 -6.75 2.91
CA GLY A 227 17.18 -6.72 2.54
C GLY A 227 16.42 -5.48 3.05
N ILE A 228 17.12 -4.50 3.63
CA ILE A 228 16.52 -3.29 4.22
C ILE A 228 16.49 -2.16 3.18
N TYR A 229 15.29 -1.68 2.87
CA TYR A 229 15.04 -0.50 2.04
C TYR A 229 14.63 0.67 2.93
N THR A 230 15.39 1.76 2.85
CA THR A 230 15.04 3.06 3.42
C THR A 230 15.06 4.08 2.29
N PHE A 231 13.94 4.78 2.13
CA PHE A 231 13.77 5.87 1.19
C PHE A 231 14.04 7.20 1.89
N GLY A 232 14.78 8.09 1.25
CA GLY A 232 15.18 9.37 1.83
C GLY A 232 16.16 9.26 2.99
N ALA A 233 16.50 10.41 3.57
CA ALA A 233 17.51 10.51 4.63
C ALA A 233 17.12 9.82 5.96
N SER A 234 15.87 9.38 6.11
CA SER A 234 15.41 8.65 7.31
C SER A 234 14.11 7.88 7.05
N ALA A 235 13.76 6.97 7.97
CA ALA A 235 12.47 6.29 8.02
C ALA A 235 11.25 7.23 8.15
N SER A 236 11.45 8.52 8.49
CA SER A 236 10.39 9.52 8.55
C SER A 236 10.00 10.10 7.17
N THR A 237 10.79 9.83 6.12
CA THR A 237 10.38 10.16 4.75
C THR A 237 9.18 9.31 4.35
N VAL A 238 8.11 9.94 3.85
CA VAL A 238 6.85 9.25 3.53
C VAL A 238 6.91 8.58 2.15
N VAL A 239 6.40 7.34 2.10
CA VAL A 239 6.09 6.61 0.86
C VAL A 239 4.57 6.62 0.64
N THR A 240 4.11 7.45 -0.29
CA THR A 240 2.69 7.56 -0.66
C THR A 240 2.35 6.52 -1.73
N LEU A 241 1.35 5.68 -1.46
CA LEU A 241 0.78 4.74 -2.41
C LEU A 241 -0.62 5.23 -2.82
N ASN A 242 -0.91 5.19 -4.13
CA ASN A 242 -2.13 5.72 -4.72
C ASN A 242 -2.63 4.80 -5.86
N GLY A 243 -2.92 3.54 -5.55
CA GLY A 243 -3.59 2.61 -6.45
C GLY A 243 -3.04 1.18 -6.46
N THR A 244 -3.55 0.35 -7.36
CA THR A 244 -3.19 -1.08 -7.45
C THR A 244 -2.01 -1.38 -8.37
N GLY A 245 -1.48 -0.39 -9.08
CA GLY A 245 -0.33 -0.52 -9.96
C GLY A 245 -0.66 -0.96 -11.40
N PRO A 246 0.36 -1.12 -12.27
CA PRO A 246 0.19 -1.27 -13.72
C PRO A 246 -0.52 -2.57 -14.10
N THR A 247 -1.71 -2.44 -14.68
CA THR A 247 -2.54 -3.58 -15.14
C THR A 247 -2.09 -4.16 -16.50
N ASN A 248 -1.30 -3.42 -17.28
CA ASN A 248 -0.82 -3.82 -18.61
C ASN A 248 0.70 -4.06 -18.59
N LEU A 249 1.11 -5.19 -18.02
CA LEU A 249 2.51 -5.61 -17.90
C LEU A 249 2.83 -6.71 -18.94
N THR A 250 3.77 -6.42 -19.82
CA THR A 250 4.23 -7.30 -20.91
C THR A 250 5.18 -8.42 -20.46
N THR A 251 5.85 -8.27 -19.32
CA THR A 251 6.85 -9.23 -18.81
C THR A 251 6.19 -10.29 -17.93
N ALA A 252 6.13 -11.54 -18.40
CA ALA A 252 5.38 -12.65 -17.80
C ALA A 252 5.91 -13.23 -16.46
N SER A 253 6.59 -12.41 -15.64
CA SER A 253 7.27 -12.87 -14.40
C SER A 253 7.18 -11.88 -13.24
N SER A 254 6.17 -10.99 -13.24
CA SER A 254 6.00 -9.97 -12.19
C SER A 254 4.64 -9.28 -12.30
N GLY A 255 3.79 -9.42 -11.29
CA GLY A 255 2.44 -8.85 -11.23
C GLY A 255 2.37 -7.35 -10.89
N PRO A 256 1.14 -6.81 -10.75
CA PRO A 256 0.90 -5.45 -10.25
C PRO A 256 1.07 -5.38 -8.72
N GLY A 257 0.62 -4.27 -8.12
CA GLY A 257 0.98 -3.79 -6.79
C GLY A 257 1.72 -2.45 -6.92
N ALA A 258 1.31 -1.41 -6.19
CA ALA A 258 2.04 -0.13 -6.18
C ALA A 258 3.40 -0.30 -5.49
N LEU A 259 3.44 -1.10 -4.42
CA LEU A 259 4.67 -1.65 -3.85
C LEU A 259 4.65 -3.17 -4.06
N ARG A 260 5.76 -3.74 -4.56
CA ARG A 260 5.85 -5.18 -4.79
C ARG A 260 7.24 -5.73 -4.48
N LEU A 261 7.31 -6.90 -3.85
CA LEU A 261 8.54 -7.69 -3.68
C LEU A 261 8.50 -8.90 -4.63
N GLU A 262 9.43 -8.97 -5.59
CA GLU A 262 9.47 -10.07 -6.57
C GLU A 262 10.40 -11.23 -6.13
N THR A 263 11.48 -10.90 -5.42
CA THR A 263 12.53 -11.85 -5.05
C THR A 263 13.25 -11.40 -3.78
N ALA A 264 13.16 -12.20 -2.72
CA ALA A 264 13.98 -12.06 -1.51
C ALA A 264 15.15 -13.06 -1.54
N ASN A 265 16.35 -12.55 -1.30
CA ASN A 265 17.57 -13.31 -0.98
C ASN A 265 17.89 -13.22 0.53
N ALA A 266 17.13 -12.39 1.25
CA ALA A 266 17.06 -12.29 2.70
C ALA A 266 15.60 -12.00 3.08
N SER A 267 15.00 -12.86 3.91
CA SER A 267 13.66 -12.69 4.48
C SER A 267 13.79 -12.47 6.00
N PRO A 268 13.13 -11.47 6.59
CA PRO A 268 12.28 -10.46 5.94
C PRO A 268 13.09 -9.40 5.17
N THR A 269 12.64 -9.12 3.96
CA THR A 269 12.97 -7.87 3.25
C THR A 269 12.11 -6.77 3.86
N GLN A 270 12.72 -5.65 4.26
CA GLN A 270 12.08 -4.62 5.08
C GLN A 270 11.95 -3.30 4.30
N VAL A 271 10.83 -2.60 4.48
CA VAL A 271 10.70 -1.17 4.19
C VAL A 271 10.54 -0.44 5.52
N THR A 272 11.45 0.48 5.81
CA THR A 272 11.51 1.16 7.12
C THR A 272 10.60 2.38 7.23
N ASN A 273 10.10 2.87 6.09
CA ASN A 273 9.45 4.17 5.97
C ASN A 273 8.00 4.19 6.47
N LEU A 274 7.55 5.37 6.92
CA LEU A 274 6.13 5.70 7.01
C LEU A 274 5.45 5.53 5.65
N ILE A 275 4.25 4.95 5.64
CA ILE A 275 3.46 4.74 4.42
C ILE A 275 2.13 5.48 4.53
N THR A 276 1.70 6.09 3.43
CA THR A 276 0.38 6.73 3.32
C THR A 276 -0.38 6.16 2.13
N LEU A 277 -1.54 5.56 2.39
CA LEU A 277 -2.49 5.07 1.40
C LEU A 277 -3.38 6.26 1.01
N ALA A 278 -3.02 6.97 -0.06
CA ALA A 278 -3.82 8.10 -0.58
C ALA A 278 -5.10 7.63 -1.29
N SER A 279 -5.14 6.38 -1.74
CA SER A 279 -6.32 5.66 -2.22
C SER A 279 -6.14 4.15 -2.00
N ASN A 280 -7.13 3.33 -2.34
CA ASN A 280 -7.07 1.87 -2.19
C ASN A 280 -5.86 1.32 -2.97
N SER A 281 -4.86 0.84 -2.22
CA SER A 281 -3.51 0.59 -2.74
C SER A 281 -3.04 -0.83 -2.47
N SER A 282 -2.33 -1.39 -3.45
CA SER A 282 -1.92 -2.80 -3.40
C SER A 282 -0.44 -2.98 -3.05
N VAL A 283 -0.19 -3.89 -2.09
CA VAL A 283 1.15 -4.28 -1.63
C VAL A 283 1.31 -5.79 -1.77
N ASN A 284 2.15 -6.24 -2.70
CA ASN A 284 2.19 -7.64 -3.14
C ASN A 284 3.53 -8.32 -2.92
N VAL A 285 3.49 -9.60 -2.57
CA VAL A 285 4.68 -10.41 -2.25
C VAL A 285 4.66 -11.69 -3.07
N ASN A 286 5.53 -11.77 -4.07
CA ASN A 286 5.65 -12.94 -4.93
C ASN A 286 6.35 -14.08 -4.19
N GLY A 287 5.83 -15.30 -4.27
CA GLY A 287 6.45 -16.54 -3.80
C GLY A 287 6.40 -16.75 -2.28
N ALA A 288 5.85 -17.89 -1.84
CA ALA A 288 5.63 -18.27 -0.44
C ALA A 288 6.86 -18.30 0.50
N ALA A 289 8.10 -18.16 -0.01
CA ALA A 289 9.32 -18.05 0.81
C ALA A 289 9.76 -16.58 1.07
N ASN A 290 9.17 -15.62 0.35
CA ASN A 290 9.49 -14.21 0.47
C ASN A 290 8.59 -13.56 1.53
N VAL A 291 9.21 -12.76 2.40
CA VAL A 291 8.50 -11.94 3.39
C VAL A 291 8.86 -10.48 3.14
N LEU A 292 7.85 -9.63 2.91
CA LEU A 292 7.97 -8.18 2.94
C LEU A 292 7.48 -7.67 4.29
N GLN A 293 8.30 -6.94 5.02
CA GLN A 293 7.98 -6.36 6.31
C GLN A 293 7.87 -4.83 6.19
N LEU A 294 6.81 -4.26 6.76
CA LEU A 294 6.59 -2.82 6.84
C LEU A 294 6.76 -2.39 8.30
N ASN A 295 7.92 -1.84 8.62
CA ASN A 295 8.38 -1.67 10.01
C ASN A 295 7.70 -0.49 10.75
N ASN A 296 6.90 0.31 10.07
CA ASN A 296 6.43 1.61 10.55
C ASN A 296 4.96 1.85 10.12
N THR A 297 4.30 2.84 10.72
CA THR A 297 2.86 3.09 10.56
C THR A 297 2.44 3.34 9.10
N ILE A 298 1.40 2.62 8.69
CA ILE A 298 0.58 2.83 7.50
C ILE A 298 -0.62 3.71 7.88
N SER A 299 -0.88 4.74 7.10
CA SER A 299 -1.86 5.81 7.39
C SER A 299 -2.66 6.21 6.15
N GLY A 300 -3.69 7.05 6.29
CA GLY A 300 -4.36 7.74 5.17
C GLY A 300 -5.76 7.22 4.82
N PRO A 301 -6.46 7.87 3.86
CA PRO A 301 -7.86 7.58 3.56
C PRO A 301 -8.09 6.24 2.82
N GLY A 302 -7.07 5.70 2.16
CA GLY A 302 -7.15 4.50 1.32
C GLY A 302 -7.13 3.19 2.10
N GLY A 303 -7.66 2.13 1.47
CA GLY A 303 -7.57 0.76 1.97
C GLY A 303 -6.31 0.01 1.49
N LEU A 304 -5.97 -1.07 2.19
CA LEU A 304 -4.85 -1.96 1.88
C LEU A 304 -5.34 -3.20 1.11
N THR A 305 -4.72 -3.52 -0.03
CA THR A 305 -5.01 -4.76 -0.78
C THR A 305 -3.77 -5.63 -0.96
N MET A 306 -3.75 -6.78 -0.29
CA MET A 306 -2.70 -7.79 -0.47
C MET A 306 -3.12 -8.83 -1.51
N GLY A 307 -2.25 -9.05 -2.49
CA GLY A 307 -2.38 -10.05 -3.53
C GLY A 307 -3.28 -9.61 -4.70
N THR A 308 -2.90 -10.00 -5.92
CA THR A 308 -3.71 -9.72 -7.12
C THR A 308 -4.42 -10.98 -7.59
N LEU A 309 -5.75 -10.99 -7.59
CA LEU A 309 -6.54 -12.09 -8.19
C LEU A 309 -6.11 -12.32 -9.65
N GLY A 310 -5.92 -13.59 -10.01
CA GLY A 310 -5.33 -13.99 -11.30
C GLY A 310 -3.80 -13.99 -11.35
N ASN A 311 -3.10 -13.42 -10.36
CA ASN A 311 -1.64 -13.55 -10.21
C ASN A 311 -1.28 -14.58 -9.14
N ALA A 312 -1.30 -15.86 -9.52
CA ALA A 312 -0.95 -16.98 -8.63
C ALA A 312 0.51 -16.97 -8.10
N GLY A 313 1.32 -15.98 -8.48
CA GLY A 313 2.63 -15.73 -7.87
C GLY A 313 2.54 -15.10 -6.49
N ASP A 314 1.49 -14.33 -6.17
CA ASP A 314 1.37 -13.45 -4.99
C ASP A 314 1.12 -14.21 -3.65
N THR A 315 1.94 -15.23 -3.38
CA THR A 315 1.77 -16.23 -2.32
C THR A 315 2.66 -16.01 -1.09
N GLY A 316 3.47 -14.94 -1.07
CA GLY A 316 4.36 -14.60 0.04
C GLY A 316 3.63 -13.99 1.25
N THR A 317 4.42 -13.52 2.22
CA THR A 317 3.89 -12.90 3.45
C THR A 317 4.14 -11.39 3.46
N LEU A 318 3.10 -10.61 3.74
CA LEU A 318 3.21 -9.19 4.13
C LEU A 318 3.13 -9.11 5.67
N LEU A 319 4.17 -8.59 6.30
CA LEU A 319 4.31 -8.52 7.76
C LEU A 319 4.19 -7.07 8.24
N LEU A 320 3.22 -6.81 9.12
CA LEU A 320 2.95 -5.50 9.71
C LEU A 320 3.31 -5.50 11.20
N ASN A 321 4.06 -4.48 11.65
CA ASN A 321 4.48 -4.35 13.06
C ASN A 321 4.02 -3.04 13.73
N GLY A 322 3.67 -2.02 12.94
CA GLY A 322 3.21 -0.73 13.45
C GLY A 322 1.73 -0.74 13.82
N ALA A 323 1.35 0.14 14.75
CA ALA A 323 -0.04 0.57 14.89
C ALA A 323 -0.41 1.35 13.62
N ASN A 324 -1.39 0.87 12.87
CA ASN A 324 -1.82 1.42 11.60
C ASN A 324 -3.13 2.19 11.76
N SER A 325 -3.30 3.23 10.93
CA SER A 325 -4.34 4.25 11.10
C SER A 325 -4.98 4.69 9.77
N TYR A 326 -4.93 3.82 8.76
CA TYR A 326 -5.65 4.05 7.52
C TYR A 326 -7.16 3.77 7.69
N SER A 327 -8.03 4.54 7.03
CA SER A 327 -9.49 4.42 7.22
C SER A 327 -10.18 3.50 6.21
N GLY A 328 -9.54 3.18 5.08
CA GLY A 328 -10.08 2.24 4.11
C GLY A 328 -9.98 0.78 4.57
N GLY A 329 -10.78 -0.09 3.97
CA GLY A 329 -10.80 -1.52 4.30
C GLY A 329 -9.51 -2.27 3.96
N THR A 330 -9.35 -3.44 4.56
CA THR A 330 -8.23 -4.37 4.30
C THR A 330 -8.72 -5.57 3.51
N THR A 331 -8.14 -5.86 2.35
CA THR A 331 -8.49 -7.03 1.54
C THR A 331 -7.27 -7.94 1.34
N VAL A 332 -7.39 -9.21 1.68
CA VAL A 332 -6.36 -10.24 1.49
C VAL A 332 -6.84 -11.26 0.46
N ASN A 333 -6.40 -11.09 -0.78
CA ASN A 333 -6.78 -11.94 -1.91
C ASN A 333 -5.98 -13.24 -1.97
N LEU A 334 -4.68 -13.15 -1.68
CA LEU A 334 -3.66 -14.17 -1.91
C LEU A 334 -2.50 -13.95 -0.92
N GLY A 335 -1.90 -15.05 -0.49
CA GLY A 335 -0.77 -15.02 0.45
C GLY A 335 -1.20 -14.68 1.88
N THR A 336 -0.22 -14.40 2.73
CA THR A 336 -0.45 -14.21 4.18
C THR A 336 -0.24 -12.76 4.59
N LEU A 337 -1.28 -12.09 5.06
CA LEU A 337 -1.15 -10.85 5.82
C LEU A 337 -0.93 -11.21 7.30
N ALA A 338 0.26 -10.93 7.83
CA ALA A 338 0.63 -11.24 9.20
C ALA A 338 0.81 -9.96 10.03
N LEU A 339 0.24 -9.93 11.23
CA LEU A 339 0.48 -8.91 12.25
C LEU A 339 1.37 -9.49 13.36
N ASP A 340 2.38 -8.74 13.78
CA ASP A 340 3.43 -9.21 14.68
C ASP A 340 4.00 -8.06 15.51
N GLY A 341 3.75 -8.07 16.82
CA GLY A 341 4.15 -7.02 17.75
C GLY A 341 2.99 -6.48 18.58
N LEU A 342 3.28 -6.01 19.80
CA LEU A 342 2.28 -5.72 20.84
C LEU A 342 1.18 -4.74 20.42
N ASN A 343 1.50 -3.80 19.53
CA ASN A 343 0.60 -2.74 19.06
C ASN A 343 0.32 -2.84 17.55
N ALA A 344 0.49 -4.02 16.93
CA ALA A 344 0.32 -4.19 15.49
C ALA A 344 -1.16 -4.29 15.11
N THR A 345 -1.71 -3.24 14.48
CA THR A 345 -3.13 -3.18 14.09
C THR A 345 -3.31 -3.13 12.57
N LEU A 346 -4.50 -3.43 12.08
CA LEU A 346 -4.97 -2.99 10.76
C LEU A 346 -5.49 -1.55 10.83
N GLY A 347 -6.04 -1.07 9.71
CA GLY A 347 -6.79 0.19 9.67
C GLY A 347 -8.18 0.07 10.30
N GLY A 348 -8.90 1.21 10.36
CA GLY A 348 -10.25 1.29 10.92
C GLY A 348 -11.36 0.70 10.02
N GLY A 349 -11.05 0.35 8.77
CA GLY A 349 -12.03 -0.16 7.81
C GLY A 349 -12.21 -1.68 7.84
N ASN A 350 -13.35 -2.15 7.32
CA ASN A 350 -13.72 -3.57 7.20
C ASN A 350 -12.61 -4.45 6.61
N VAL A 351 -12.49 -5.68 7.11
CA VAL A 351 -11.46 -6.65 6.74
C VAL A 351 -12.09 -7.79 5.94
N THR A 352 -11.52 -8.14 4.80
CA THR A 352 -12.00 -9.24 3.93
C THR A 352 -10.86 -10.18 3.56
N VAL A 353 -11.07 -11.48 3.74
CA VAL A 353 -10.12 -12.53 3.32
C VAL A 353 -10.79 -13.46 2.30
N GLU A 354 -10.19 -13.55 1.12
CA GLU A 354 -10.73 -14.30 -0.03
C GLU A 354 -10.18 -15.73 -0.12
N GLY A 355 -11.08 -16.68 -0.38
CA GLY A 355 -10.77 -18.07 -0.70
C GLY A 355 -11.79 -18.78 -1.60
N LEU A 356 -12.91 -18.12 -1.91
CA LEU A 356 -13.93 -18.61 -2.84
C LEU A 356 -13.72 -18.10 -4.27
N THR A 357 -13.20 -16.88 -4.44
CA THR A 357 -12.91 -16.31 -5.75
C THR A 357 -11.85 -17.13 -6.48
N ALA A 358 -11.99 -17.31 -7.79
CA ALA A 358 -11.12 -18.21 -8.55
C ALA A 358 -9.65 -17.74 -8.53
N GLY A 359 -8.78 -18.55 -7.93
CA GLY A 359 -7.38 -18.20 -7.71
C GLY A 359 -7.14 -17.28 -6.50
N ALA A 360 -8.08 -17.20 -5.56
CA ALA A 360 -7.85 -16.65 -4.23
C ALA A 360 -7.28 -17.69 -3.26
N ALA A 361 -6.41 -17.26 -2.37
CA ALA A 361 -5.80 -18.06 -1.30
C ALA A 361 -5.28 -17.14 -0.18
N GLY A 362 -6.14 -16.22 0.29
CA GLY A 362 -5.80 -15.27 1.34
C GLY A 362 -5.80 -15.91 2.72
N LEU A 363 -4.84 -15.51 3.56
CA LEU A 363 -4.76 -15.84 4.98
C LEU A 363 -4.46 -14.57 5.78
N LEU A 364 -5.23 -14.32 6.83
CA LEU A 364 -4.88 -13.35 7.87
C LEU A 364 -4.26 -14.10 9.06
N GLU A 365 -3.11 -13.64 9.57
CA GLU A 365 -2.43 -14.22 10.73
C GLU A 365 -2.21 -13.14 11.79
N ILE A 366 -2.78 -13.33 12.99
CA ILE A 366 -2.61 -12.42 14.14
C ILE A 366 -1.78 -13.16 15.17
N ARG A 367 -0.50 -12.81 15.30
CA ARG A 367 0.46 -13.61 16.09
C ARG A 367 0.28 -13.40 17.59
N GLY A 368 0.74 -14.39 18.37
CA GLY A 368 0.69 -14.35 19.83
C GLY A 368 1.34 -13.08 20.38
N GLY A 369 0.61 -12.36 21.23
CA GLY A 369 1.04 -11.08 21.79
C GLY A 369 0.60 -9.83 21.01
N VAL A 370 -0.01 -9.96 19.84
CA VAL A 370 -0.82 -8.88 19.24
C VAL A 370 -2.16 -8.81 19.98
N ALA A 371 -2.67 -7.60 20.23
CA ALA A 371 -3.99 -7.35 20.80
C ALA A 371 -4.74 -6.31 19.97
N ASP A 372 -6.06 -6.48 19.82
CA ASP A 372 -6.96 -5.56 19.09
C ASP A 372 -6.47 -5.28 17.66
N ALA A 373 -6.18 -6.35 16.89
CA ALA A 373 -5.57 -6.24 15.58
C ALA A 373 -6.54 -5.72 14.51
N ILE A 374 -7.84 -5.86 14.74
CA ILE A 374 -8.94 -5.38 13.90
C ILE A 374 -9.71 -4.34 14.72
N ALA A 375 -10.10 -3.23 14.10
CA ALA A 375 -10.87 -2.22 14.82
C ALA A 375 -12.23 -2.77 15.29
N ASN A 376 -12.59 -2.50 16.55
CA ASN A 376 -13.82 -2.99 17.17
C ASN A 376 -15.13 -2.63 16.44
N ALA A 377 -15.14 -1.58 15.61
CA ALA A 377 -16.29 -1.21 14.77
C ALA A 377 -16.31 -1.91 13.38
N ALA A 378 -15.21 -2.57 12.98
CA ALA A 378 -15.08 -3.16 11.66
C ALA A 378 -15.78 -4.52 11.56
N THR A 379 -16.29 -4.83 10.37
CA THR A 379 -16.73 -6.18 10.00
C THR A 379 -15.57 -6.99 9.45
N LEU A 380 -15.34 -8.18 10.01
CA LEU A 380 -14.46 -9.20 9.45
C LEU A 380 -15.24 -10.18 8.56
N THR A 381 -14.83 -10.28 7.29
CA THR A 381 -15.40 -11.21 6.30
C THR A 381 -14.39 -12.30 5.96
N LEU A 382 -14.71 -13.54 6.32
CA LEU A 382 -13.94 -14.74 5.99
C LEU A 382 -14.76 -15.55 4.98
N THR A 383 -14.43 -15.46 3.70
CA THR A 383 -15.17 -16.18 2.65
C THR A 383 -14.99 -17.70 2.74
N GLY A 384 -13.90 -18.16 3.35
CA GLY A 384 -13.53 -19.58 3.40
C GLY A 384 -13.13 -20.13 2.02
N GLY A 385 -12.87 -21.43 1.97
CA GLY A 385 -12.47 -22.13 0.75
C GLY A 385 -11.45 -23.25 1.00
N ALA A 386 -11.10 -23.96 -0.06
CA ALA A 386 -10.10 -25.02 -0.02
C ALA A 386 -8.66 -24.45 0.06
N GLY A 387 -8.41 -23.27 -0.50
CA GLY A 387 -7.08 -22.65 -0.56
C GLY A 387 -6.84 -21.47 0.39
N GLY A 388 -7.88 -20.88 0.98
CA GLY A 388 -7.76 -19.67 1.80
C GLY A 388 -9.11 -19.16 2.30
N GLY A 389 -9.23 -17.86 2.51
CA GLY A 389 -10.42 -17.20 3.03
C GLY A 389 -10.54 -17.30 4.56
N LYS A 390 -9.41 -17.34 5.28
CA LYS A 390 -9.32 -17.76 6.69
C LYS A 390 -8.49 -16.81 7.56
N ILE A 391 -8.66 -16.97 8.87
CA ILE A 391 -7.82 -16.33 9.90
C ILE A 391 -7.09 -17.39 10.73
N ASN A 392 -5.84 -17.10 11.11
CA ASN A 392 -5.03 -17.90 12.01
C ASN A 392 -4.78 -17.12 13.32
N LEU A 393 -5.22 -17.69 14.44
CA LEU A 393 -5.09 -17.17 15.80
C LEU A 393 -4.25 -18.15 16.65
N PRO A 394 -2.92 -18.23 16.43
CA PRO A 394 -2.04 -19.15 17.16
C PRO A 394 -1.95 -18.84 18.67
N ASP A 395 -1.52 -19.84 19.43
CA ASP A 395 -1.34 -19.83 20.88
C ASP A 395 -0.65 -18.56 21.40
N GLY A 396 -1.34 -17.80 22.26
CA GLY A 396 -0.80 -16.54 22.82
C GLY A 396 -1.81 -15.58 23.45
N VAL A 397 -3.05 -16.02 23.73
CA VAL A 397 -4.17 -15.17 24.21
C VAL A 397 -4.58 -14.08 23.19
N THR A 398 -4.51 -14.41 21.90
CA THR A 398 -5.12 -13.62 20.82
C THR A 398 -6.64 -13.84 20.80
N ASN A 399 -7.36 -12.94 21.47
CA ASN A 399 -8.80 -12.80 21.35
C ASN A 399 -9.07 -11.51 20.55
N GLU A 400 -9.63 -11.66 19.36
CA GLU A 400 -9.95 -10.54 18.48
C GLU A 400 -11.40 -10.09 18.71
N THR A 401 -11.70 -8.79 18.65
CA THR A 401 -13.08 -8.29 18.83
C THR A 401 -13.51 -7.44 17.64
N VAL A 402 -14.71 -7.72 17.13
CA VAL A 402 -15.21 -7.13 15.87
C VAL A 402 -16.69 -6.74 15.99
N GLY A 403 -17.08 -5.67 15.30
CA GLY A 403 -18.46 -5.19 15.23
C GLY A 403 -19.36 -6.07 14.36
N GLY A 404 -18.75 -6.89 13.50
CA GLY A 404 -19.46 -7.91 12.73
C GLY A 404 -18.54 -9.01 12.23
N LEU A 405 -19.08 -10.22 12.07
CA LEU A 405 -18.39 -11.35 11.47
C LEU A 405 -19.27 -11.95 10.36
N VAL A 406 -18.67 -12.17 9.19
CA VAL A 406 -19.32 -12.81 8.04
C VAL A 406 -18.51 -14.04 7.64
N LEU A 407 -19.11 -15.22 7.73
CA LEU A 407 -18.48 -16.51 7.40
C LEU A 407 -19.16 -17.10 6.16
N GLY A 408 -18.41 -17.27 5.07
CA GLY A 408 -18.94 -17.83 3.82
C GLY A 408 -20.10 -17.06 3.19
N GLY A 409 -20.21 -15.75 3.49
CA GLY A 409 -21.33 -14.90 3.08
C GLY A 409 -22.51 -14.86 4.06
N ALA A 410 -22.49 -15.64 5.14
CA ALA A 410 -23.49 -15.56 6.21
C ALA A 410 -22.99 -14.66 7.36
N ALA A 411 -23.72 -13.59 7.65
CA ALA A 411 -23.50 -12.79 8.87
C ALA A 411 -23.76 -13.64 10.12
N GLN A 412 -22.91 -13.47 11.13
CA GLN A 412 -22.96 -14.21 12.39
C GLN A 412 -23.53 -13.32 13.52
N PRO A 413 -24.32 -13.86 14.46
CA PRO A 413 -24.79 -13.12 15.62
C PRO A 413 -23.66 -12.82 16.61
N ALA A 414 -23.96 -11.99 17.61
CA ALA A 414 -23.09 -11.77 18.77
C ALA A 414 -22.68 -13.11 19.44
N GLY A 415 -21.43 -13.22 19.87
CA GLY A 415 -20.89 -14.45 20.46
C GLY A 415 -19.41 -14.69 20.19
N VAL A 416 -18.91 -15.87 20.61
CA VAL A 416 -17.49 -16.25 20.53
C VAL A 416 -17.28 -17.38 19.52
N TYR A 417 -16.41 -17.15 18.55
CA TYR A 417 -16.14 -18.01 17.40
C TYR A 417 -14.70 -18.53 17.48
N THR A 418 -14.51 -19.84 17.25
CA THR A 418 -13.21 -20.50 17.39
C THR A 418 -13.00 -21.56 16.31
N ASN A 419 -11.77 -22.04 16.16
CA ASN A 419 -11.45 -23.22 15.35
C ASN A 419 -12.30 -24.45 15.72
N ALA A 420 -12.68 -24.62 16.99
CA ALA A 420 -13.53 -25.74 17.42
C ALA A 420 -14.98 -25.66 16.92
N THR A 421 -15.51 -24.45 16.63
CA THR A 421 -16.85 -24.26 16.07
C THR A 421 -16.83 -24.00 14.56
N HIS A 422 -15.78 -23.37 14.04
CA HIS A 422 -15.68 -22.90 12.65
C HIS A 422 -14.32 -23.22 11.98
N PRO A 423 -13.89 -24.50 11.94
CA PRO A 423 -12.55 -24.92 11.46
C PRO A 423 -12.30 -24.65 9.96
N ASN A 424 -13.36 -24.35 9.19
CA ASN A 424 -13.24 -23.95 7.79
C ASN A 424 -12.77 -22.49 7.62
N PHE A 425 -12.86 -21.67 8.66
CA PHE A 425 -12.60 -20.22 8.63
C PHE A 425 -11.56 -19.77 9.65
N ILE A 426 -11.51 -20.39 10.83
CA ILE A 426 -10.63 -20.02 11.94
C ILE A 426 -9.67 -21.19 12.23
N THR A 427 -8.36 -20.92 12.31
CA THR A 427 -7.33 -21.88 12.76
C THR A 427 -6.57 -21.35 13.98
N GLY A 428 -5.85 -22.24 14.68
CA GLY A 428 -5.16 -21.93 15.94
C GLY A 428 -6.02 -22.18 17.17
N SER A 429 -5.68 -21.52 18.29
CA SER A 429 -6.34 -21.67 19.60
C SER A 429 -7.13 -20.44 20.06
N GLY A 430 -6.91 -19.28 19.44
CA GLY A 430 -7.58 -18.03 19.80
C GLY A 430 -9.04 -17.97 19.35
N SER A 431 -9.69 -16.83 19.62
CA SER A 431 -11.11 -16.60 19.30
C SER A 431 -11.36 -15.26 18.62
N ILE A 432 -12.49 -15.18 17.92
CA ILE A 432 -13.13 -13.92 17.52
C ILE A 432 -14.35 -13.73 18.43
N THR A 433 -14.48 -12.56 19.02
CA THR A 433 -15.70 -12.12 19.71
C THR A 433 -16.43 -11.14 18.82
N VAL A 434 -17.65 -11.50 18.42
CA VAL A 434 -18.60 -10.51 17.88
C VAL A 434 -19.28 -9.90 19.09
N ALA A 435 -19.10 -8.59 19.29
CA ALA A 435 -19.78 -7.88 20.35
C ALA A 435 -21.30 -8.04 20.21
N ALA A 436 -22.03 -8.02 21.32
CA ALA A 436 -23.44 -7.67 21.24
C ALA A 436 -23.51 -6.22 20.75
N ALA A 437 -24.37 -5.94 19.77
CA ALA A 437 -24.91 -4.60 19.66
C ALA A 437 -25.49 -4.24 21.05
N PRO A 438 -25.36 -2.98 21.51
CA PRO A 438 -26.07 -2.55 22.71
C PRO A 438 -27.54 -2.93 22.57
N ILE A 439 -28.13 -3.43 23.65
CA ILE A 439 -29.58 -3.58 23.68
C ILE A 439 -30.10 -2.15 23.71
N ALA A 440 -30.87 -1.78 22.69
CA ALA A 440 -31.53 -0.49 22.64
C ALA A 440 -32.41 -0.35 23.89
N ASP A 441 -32.23 0.74 24.63
CA ASP A 441 -32.75 0.87 25.99
C ASP A 441 -33.08 2.34 26.28
N ALA A 442 -34.36 2.69 26.24
CA ALA A 442 -34.85 4.04 26.50
C ALA A 442 -35.34 4.28 27.94
N ASP A 443 -35.14 3.35 28.88
CA ASP A 443 -35.39 3.52 30.32
C ASP A 443 -34.13 4.14 30.98
N PHE A 444 -33.94 5.45 30.79
CA PHE A 444 -32.70 6.14 31.13
C PHE A 444 -32.53 6.40 32.63
N ASP A 445 -33.60 6.39 33.43
CA ASP A 445 -33.50 6.48 34.90
C ASP A 445 -33.68 5.14 35.65
N ASN A 446 -33.95 4.06 34.91
CA ASN A 446 -33.98 2.66 35.34
C ASN A 446 -35.12 2.36 36.34
N ASP A 447 -36.30 2.95 36.13
CA ASP A 447 -37.50 2.74 36.96
C ASP A 447 -38.43 1.62 36.46
N GLY A 448 -38.34 1.28 35.16
CA GLY A 448 -38.96 0.09 34.56
C GLY A 448 -40.08 0.35 33.55
N ASP A 449 -40.42 1.60 33.22
CA ASP A 449 -41.13 1.94 31.97
C ASP A 449 -40.38 3.00 31.12
N VAL A 450 -40.95 3.39 29.97
CA VAL A 450 -40.34 4.38 29.05
C VAL A 450 -41.33 5.53 28.87
N ASP A 451 -40.98 6.67 29.46
CA ASP A 451 -41.90 7.73 29.88
C ASP A 451 -41.44 9.13 29.42
N GLY A 452 -42.19 10.18 29.79
CA GLY A 452 -41.77 11.58 29.65
C GLY A 452 -40.58 11.99 30.51
N ALA A 453 -40.23 11.25 31.57
CA ALA A 453 -38.98 11.40 32.33
C ALA A 453 -37.77 11.08 31.45
N ASP A 454 -37.79 9.94 30.74
CA ASP A 454 -36.73 9.54 29.82
C ASP A 454 -36.58 10.52 28.66
N PHE A 455 -37.69 10.97 28.09
CA PHE A 455 -37.66 12.01 27.06
C PHE A 455 -36.99 13.30 27.57
N LEU A 456 -37.17 13.64 28.84
CA LEU A 456 -36.52 14.78 29.49
C LEU A 456 -35.03 14.52 29.79
N THR A 457 -34.63 13.28 30.04
CA THR A 457 -33.22 12.86 30.15
C THR A 457 -32.52 12.96 28.79
N TRP A 458 -33.10 12.41 27.72
CA TRP A 458 -32.61 12.59 26.35
C TRP A 458 -32.54 14.09 25.95
N GLN A 459 -33.56 14.89 26.27
CA GLN A 459 -33.54 16.33 26.01
C GLN A 459 -32.42 17.09 26.76
N GLN A 460 -31.96 16.58 27.91
CA GLN A 460 -30.83 17.15 28.65
C GLN A 460 -29.48 16.69 28.11
N GLY A 461 -29.42 15.49 27.52
CA GLY A 461 -28.22 14.91 26.93
C GLY A 461 -27.94 15.31 25.48
N LEU A 462 -28.95 15.75 24.73
CA LEU A 462 -28.86 16.05 23.30
C LEU A 462 -27.59 16.84 22.89
N GLY A 463 -26.70 16.17 22.15
CA GLY A 463 -25.39 16.69 21.72
C GLY A 463 -24.20 16.37 22.62
N LEU A 464 -24.36 15.51 23.64
CA LEU A 464 -23.24 14.84 24.32
C LEU A 464 -22.59 13.83 23.37
N THR A 465 -21.27 13.63 23.50
CA THR A 465 -20.49 12.72 22.66
C THR A 465 -19.39 12.00 23.47
N GLY A 466 -18.99 10.82 23.01
CA GLY A 466 -17.95 9.98 23.63
C GLY A 466 -18.34 9.50 25.03
N ALA A 467 -17.37 9.40 25.94
CA ALA A 467 -17.55 8.84 27.28
C ALA A 467 -18.51 9.63 28.22
N ALA A 468 -19.10 10.74 27.76
CA ALA A 468 -20.18 11.46 28.45
C ALA A 468 -21.58 11.07 27.96
N ALA A 469 -21.69 10.50 26.75
CA ALA A 469 -22.91 9.95 26.19
C ALA A 469 -23.19 8.55 26.78
N THR A 470 -23.51 8.51 28.06
CA THR A 470 -23.97 7.28 28.73
C THR A 470 -25.47 7.07 28.51
N ASN A 471 -25.96 5.84 28.66
CA ASN A 471 -27.38 5.55 28.57
C ASN A 471 -28.24 6.39 29.54
N ALA A 472 -27.86 6.49 30.81
CA ALA A 472 -28.47 7.41 31.78
C ALA A 472 -28.21 8.92 31.52
N ALA A 473 -27.75 9.27 30.32
CA ALA A 473 -27.66 10.62 29.79
C ALA A 473 -28.33 10.73 28.39
N GLY A 474 -29.17 9.76 27.99
CA GLY A 474 -29.97 9.80 26.76
C GLY A 474 -29.48 8.93 25.60
N ASN A 475 -28.34 8.23 25.74
CA ASN A 475 -27.81 7.33 24.70
C ASN A 475 -28.55 5.98 24.72
N ALA A 476 -29.57 5.84 23.88
CA ALA A 476 -30.47 4.70 23.83
C ALA A 476 -29.92 3.56 22.97
N ASP A 477 -29.22 3.85 21.86
CA ASP A 477 -28.72 2.81 20.94
C ASP A 477 -27.27 2.34 21.23
N GLY A 478 -26.56 3.10 22.05
CA GLY A 478 -25.24 2.81 22.60
C GLY A 478 -24.05 3.18 21.71
N ASP A 479 -24.22 3.95 20.63
CA ASP A 479 -23.14 4.22 19.65
C ASP A 479 -22.01 5.17 20.14
N MET A 480 -22.29 5.95 21.20
CA MET A 480 -21.48 6.99 21.85
C MET A 480 -21.76 8.45 21.48
N ASP A 481 -22.91 8.81 20.93
CA ASP A 481 -23.47 10.15 21.12
C ASP A 481 -24.92 10.19 21.66
N VAL A 482 -25.63 11.31 21.49
CA VAL A 482 -27.01 11.54 21.99
C VAL A 482 -27.72 12.46 21.01
N ASP A 483 -28.53 11.90 20.13
CA ASP A 483 -28.90 12.46 18.83
C ASP A 483 -30.39 12.18 18.47
N GLY A 484 -30.81 12.39 17.22
CA GLY A 484 -32.14 12.04 16.72
C GLY A 484 -32.43 10.54 16.59
N ASP A 485 -31.42 9.68 16.51
CA ASP A 485 -31.61 8.22 16.38
C ASP A 485 -31.89 7.54 17.75
N ASP A 486 -31.33 8.03 18.87
CA ASP A 486 -31.79 7.66 20.22
C ASP A 486 -33.26 8.01 20.44
N LEU A 487 -33.68 9.16 19.93
CA LEU A 487 -35.08 9.56 19.97
C LEU A 487 -35.96 8.66 19.11
N ALA A 488 -35.41 7.97 18.10
CA ALA A 488 -36.13 6.95 17.35
C ALA A 488 -36.31 5.66 18.19
N VAL A 489 -35.33 5.28 19.03
CA VAL A 489 -35.48 4.21 20.04
C VAL A 489 -36.56 4.60 21.06
N TRP A 490 -36.43 5.74 21.74
CA TRP A 490 -37.41 6.18 22.74
C TRP A 490 -38.83 6.25 22.16
N ARG A 491 -39.02 6.76 20.93
CA ARG A 491 -40.34 6.77 20.25
C ARG A 491 -40.91 5.38 19.94
N THR A 492 -40.07 4.37 19.85
CA THR A 492 -40.45 2.98 19.56
C THR A 492 -40.84 2.24 20.83
N GLU A 493 -40.20 2.58 21.96
CA GLU A 493 -40.38 1.91 23.25
C GLU A 493 -41.37 2.64 24.17
N PHE A 494 -41.57 3.96 23.98
CA PHE A 494 -42.48 4.80 24.76
C PHE A 494 -43.89 4.22 24.91
N GLY A 495 -44.24 3.93 26.16
CA GLY A 495 -45.51 3.33 26.53
C GLY A 495 -45.42 2.58 27.86
N PRO A 496 -46.58 2.21 28.45
CA PRO A 496 -46.59 1.49 29.71
C PRO A 496 -45.94 0.10 29.55
N ALA A 497 -45.05 -0.24 30.47
CA ALA A 497 -44.39 -1.55 30.51
C ALA A 497 -45.38 -2.71 30.35
N ALA A 498 -44.95 -3.75 29.63
CA ALA A 498 -45.79 -4.89 29.26
C ALA A 498 -46.20 -5.71 30.51
N VAL A 499 -47.30 -5.32 31.14
CA VAL A 499 -47.80 -5.87 32.40
C VAL A 499 -47.87 -7.39 32.33
N ALA A 500 -46.99 -8.06 33.07
CA ALA A 500 -46.88 -9.51 33.07
C ALA A 500 -48.24 -10.15 33.37
N GLY A 501 -48.77 -10.88 32.39
CA GLY A 501 -50.17 -11.31 32.38
C GLY A 501 -50.55 -12.06 33.66
N VAL A 502 -51.43 -11.46 34.46
CA VAL A 502 -51.85 -11.99 35.77
C VAL A 502 -52.42 -13.39 35.57
N GLY A 503 -51.68 -14.41 36.01
CA GLY A 503 -52.03 -15.80 35.81
C GLY A 503 -53.42 -16.10 36.35
N ALA A 504 -54.26 -16.73 35.52
CA ALA A 504 -55.68 -16.93 35.81
C ALA A 504 -55.89 -17.56 37.19
N VAL A 505 -56.51 -16.82 38.10
CA VAL A 505 -56.79 -17.26 39.47
C VAL A 505 -57.71 -18.49 39.40
N PRO A 506 -57.29 -19.66 39.94
CA PRO A 506 -58.12 -20.85 39.90
C PRO A 506 -59.47 -20.62 40.59
N GLU A 507 -60.56 -21.00 39.93
CA GLU A 507 -61.91 -20.81 40.46
C GLU A 507 -62.05 -21.50 41.84
N PRO A 508 -62.64 -20.82 42.84
CA PRO A 508 -62.72 -21.36 44.19
C PRO A 508 -63.58 -22.63 44.21
N ALA A 509 -63.14 -23.66 44.95
CA ALA A 509 -63.76 -24.99 45.01
C ALA A 509 -65.15 -25.04 45.68
N THR A 510 -65.84 -23.90 45.82
CA THR A 510 -67.20 -23.77 46.36
C THR A 510 -68.23 -24.55 45.54
N ALA A 511 -68.08 -24.61 44.21
CA ALA A 511 -68.93 -25.41 43.35
C ALA A 511 -68.80 -26.92 43.63
N LEU A 512 -67.57 -27.39 43.86
CA LEU A 512 -67.27 -28.78 44.25
C LEU A 512 -67.84 -29.12 45.64
N LEU A 513 -67.69 -28.21 46.59
CA LEU A 513 -68.29 -28.30 47.94
C LEU A 513 -69.82 -28.35 47.88
N PHE A 514 -70.45 -27.52 47.05
CA PHE A 514 -71.90 -27.51 46.87
C PHE A 514 -72.40 -28.82 46.24
N ALA A 515 -71.73 -29.33 45.21
CA ALA A 515 -72.04 -30.62 44.59
C ALA A 515 -71.92 -31.79 45.58
N LEU A 516 -70.91 -31.79 46.46
CA LEU A 516 -70.74 -32.79 47.51
C LEU A 516 -71.85 -32.71 48.58
N VAL A 517 -72.24 -31.50 49.01
CA VAL A 517 -73.34 -31.30 49.97
C VAL A 517 -74.68 -31.76 49.40
N VAL A 518 -75.01 -31.37 48.17
CA VAL A 518 -76.24 -31.84 47.50
C VAL A 518 -76.25 -33.36 47.34
N SER A 519 -75.11 -33.97 47.00
CA SER A 519 -74.98 -35.43 46.93
C SER A 519 -75.20 -36.12 48.28
N ALA A 520 -74.67 -35.55 49.37
CA ALA A 520 -74.86 -36.09 50.72
C ALA A 520 -76.33 -36.05 51.18
N LEU A 521 -77.05 -34.95 50.90
CA LEU A 521 -78.49 -34.84 51.18
C LEU A 521 -79.33 -35.79 50.32
N MET A 522 -78.98 -35.97 49.04
CA MET A 522 -79.67 -36.94 48.15
C MET A 522 -79.55 -38.39 48.65
N LEU A 523 -78.46 -38.76 49.33
CA LEU A 523 -78.29 -40.10 49.91
C LEU A 523 -79.00 -40.29 51.26
N SER A 524 -79.19 -39.26 52.08
CA SER A 524 -79.85 -39.42 53.39
C SER A 524 -81.37 -39.63 53.26
N ILE A 525 -82.02 -38.94 52.31
CA ILE A 525 -83.46 -39.04 52.03
C ILE A 525 -83.85 -40.45 51.53
N ARG A 526 -82.89 -41.25 51.07
CA ARG A 526 -83.10 -42.62 50.54
C ARG A 526 -83.09 -43.74 51.59
N LYS A 527 -83.10 -43.41 52.89
CA LYS A 527 -83.11 -44.37 54.01
C LYS A 527 -84.12 -43.99 55.11
N SER A 528 -85.35 -43.74 54.73
CA SER A 528 -86.52 -43.58 55.63
C SER A 528 -87.73 -44.28 55.04
#